data_AF-A0A351KZQ8-F1
#
_entry.id   AF-A0A351KZQ8-F1
#
_cell.length_a   1.000
_cell.length_b   1.000
_cell.length_c   1.000
_cell.angle_alpha   90.00
_cell.angle_beta   90.00
_cell.angle_gamma   90.00
#
_symmetry.space_group_name_H-M   'P 1'
#
loop_
_entity.id
_entity.type
_entity.pdbx_description
1 polymer ?
#
loop_
_entity_poly.entity_id
_entity_poly.type
_entity_poly.pdbx_seq_one_letter_code
_entity_poly.pdbx_strand_id
1 'polypeptide(L)' 'MAYNDRLKPWVVVRLLPTLQWVTISRYKNRSDAEGHLRLLGQRIPNYRFEVVFDLGDRKTNPVVAGD' A
#
# COMPACT_ATOMS: atom_id res chain seq x y z
N MET A 1 13.57 0.68 4.26
CA MET A 1 12.28 0.80 4.97
C MET A 1 12.54 0.95 6.47
N ALA A 2 12.01 2.00 7.09
CA ALA A 2 12.22 2.26 8.51
C ALA A 2 11.31 1.34 9.34
N TYR A 3 11.73 1.01 10.57
CA TYR A 3 10.98 0.16 11.51
C TYR A 3 9.48 0.53 11.65
N ASN A 4 9.15 1.80 11.43
CA ASN A 4 7.79 2.35 11.48
C ASN A 4 6.83 1.76 10.42
N ASP A 5 7.32 1.32 9.25
CA ASP A 5 6.49 0.71 8.21
C ASP A 5 5.89 -0.64 8.65
N ARG A 6 6.62 -1.40 9.49
CA ARG A 6 6.14 -2.69 10.03
C ARG A 6 5.01 -2.54 11.04
N LEU A 7 4.93 -1.38 11.69
CA LEU A 7 3.87 -1.09 12.66
C LEU A 7 2.55 -0.72 11.97
N LYS A 8 2.56 -0.56 10.64
CA LYS A 8 1.42 -0.16 9.82
C LYS A 8 1.19 -1.14 8.67
N PRO A 9 0.74 -2.37 8.97
CA PRO A 9 0.64 -3.43 7.97
C PRO A 9 -0.55 -3.28 7.02
N TRP A 10 -1.51 -2.40 7.31
CA TRP A 10 -2.68 -2.21 6.47
C TRP A 10 -2.42 -1.08 5.48
N VAL A 11 -2.46 -1.37 4.19
CA VAL A 11 -2.05 -0.45 3.14
C VAL A 11 -3.21 -0.21 2.19
N VAL A 12 -3.52 1.06 1.95
CA VAL A 12 -4.44 1.44 0.87
C VAL A 12 -3.61 1.61 -0.39
N VAL A 13 -3.94 0.82 -1.41
CA VAL A 13 -3.29 0.86 -2.72
C VAL A 13 -4.25 1.35 -3.80
N ARG A 14 -3.70 1.97 -4.83
CA ARG A 14 -4.40 2.26 -6.08
C ARG A 14 -3.97 1.26 -7.13
N LEU A 15 -4.95 0.62 -7.77
CA LEU A 15 -4.70 -0.29 -8.89
C LEU A 15 -4.48 0.51 -10.18
N LEU A 16 -3.49 0.10 -10.94
CA LEU A 16 -3.20 0.61 -12.28
C LEU A 16 -3.71 -0.38 -13.34
N PRO A 17 -4.03 0.09 -14.56
CA PRO A 17 -4.46 -0.78 -15.66
C PRO A 17 -3.43 -1.85 -16.04
N THR A 18 -2.16 -1.65 -15.69
CA THR A 18 -1.02 -2.50 -16.05
C THR A 18 -0.79 -3.66 -15.06
N LEU A 19 -1.82 -4.08 -14.32
CA LEU A 19 -1.71 -5.08 -13.23
C LEU A 19 -0.73 -4.69 -12.12
N GLN A 20 -0.35 -3.42 -12.04
CA GLN A 20 0.49 -2.87 -11.00
C GLN A 20 -0.35 -2.14 -9.96
N TRP A 21 0.24 -1.89 -8.79
CA TRP A 21 -0.38 -1.07 -7.77
C TRP A 21 0.61 -0.07 -7.19
N VAL A 22 0.07 1.04 -6.67
CA VAL A 22 0.84 2.07 -5.98
C VAL A 22 0.31 2.22 -4.56
N THR A 23 1.23 2.22 -3.59
CA THR A 23 0.91 2.51 -2.19
C THR A 23 0.51 3.97 -2.03
N ILE A 24 -0.70 4.22 -1.54
CA ILE A 24 -1.20 5.55 -1.23
C ILE A 24 -0.94 5.90 0.23
N SER A 25 -1.20 4.96 1.15
CA SER A 25 -1.07 5.21 2.59
C SER A 25 -1.00 3.90 3.39
N ARG A 26 -0.38 3.95 4.58
CA ARG A 26 -0.25 2.83 5.52
C ARG A 26 -0.92 3.14 6.87
N TYR A 27 -1.52 2.13 7.47
CA TYR A 27 -2.33 2.18 8.68
C TYR A 27 -1.96 1.06 9.66
N LYS A 28 -2.07 1.37 10.95
CA LYS A 28 -1.87 0.38 12.02
C LYS A 28 -3.03 -0.64 12.06
N ASN A 29 -4.24 -0.19 11.72
CA ASN A 29 -5.48 -0.93 11.89
C ASN A 29 -6.24 -0.98 10.56
N ARG A 30 -6.94 -2.10 10.30
CA ARG A 30 -7.73 -2.28 9.08
C ARG A 30 -8.86 -1.26 8.94
N SER A 31 -9.57 -0.97 10.03
CA SER A 31 -10.73 -0.08 10.03
C SER A 31 -10.39 1.34 9.57
N ASP A 32 -9.22 1.86 9.96
CA ASP A 32 -8.77 3.19 9.49
C ASP A 32 -8.47 3.18 7.99
N ALA A 33 -7.86 2.09 7.50
CA ALA A 33 -7.57 1.90 6.07
C ALA A 33 -8.88 1.82 5.25
N GLU A 34 -9.86 1.06 5.72
CA GLU A 34 -11.18 0.95 5.09
C GLU A 34 -11.97 2.27 5.12
N GLY A 35 -11.86 3.03 6.22
CA GLY A 35 -12.41 4.38 6.32
C GLY A 35 -11.84 5.30 5.25
N HIS A 36 -10.52 5.30 5.05
CA HIS A 36 -9.88 6.08 4.00
C HIS A 36 -10.26 5.58 2.59
N LEU A 37 -10.30 4.26 2.38
CA LEU A 37 -10.74 3.66 1.12
C LEU A 37 -12.13 4.15 0.72
N ARG A 38 -13.09 4.17 1.66
CA ARG A 38 -14.45 4.64 1.42
C ARG A 38 -14.49 6.11 0.99
N LEU A 39 -13.70 6.96 1.64
CA LEU A 39 -13.57 8.37 1.26
C LEU A 39 -12.96 8.53 -0.14
N LEU A 40 -11.91 7.75 -0.46
CA LEU A 40 -11.28 7.76 -1.77
C LEU A 40 -12.24 7.29 -2.87
N GLY A 41 -13.00 6.23 -2.63
CA GLY A 41 -14.01 5.74 -3.58
C GLY A 41 -15.13 6.76 -3.83
N GLN A 42 -15.53 7.53 -2.81
CA GLN A 42 -16.53 8.60 -2.98
C GLN A 42 -15.97 9.82 -3.72
N ARG A 43 -14.71 10.18 -3.47
CA ARG A 43 -14.08 11.38 -4.06
C ARG A 43 -13.56 11.14 -5.47
N ILE A 44 -13.07 9.95 -5.75
CA ILE A 44 -12.36 9.61 -7.00
C ILE A 44 -12.84 8.24 -7.50
N PRO A 45 -14.11 8.11 -7.93
CA PRO A 45 -14.70 6.84 -8.34
C PRO A 45 -14.04 6.23 -9.60
N ASN A 46 -13.29 7.04 -10.35
CA ASN A 46 -12.60 6.60 -11.58
C ASN A 46 -11.37 5.73 -11.31
N TYR A 47 -10.91 5.63 -10.05
CA TYR A 47 -9.80 4.77 -9.67
C TYR A 47 -10.28 3.64 -8.78
N ARG A 48 -9.67 2.47 -8.98
CA ARG A 48 -9.86 1.33 -8.09
C ARG A 48 -8.84 1.41 -6.97
N PHE A 49 -9.34 1.39 -5.76
CA PHE A 49 -8.54 1.32 -4.55
C PHE A 49 -8.85 0.00 -3.85
N GLU A 50 -7.85 -0.54 -3.16
CA GLU A 50 -7.99 -1.73 -2.32
C GLU A 50 -7.21 -1.59 -1.02
N VAL A 51 -7.65 -2.29 0.02
CA VAL A 51 -6.90 -2.44 1.27
C VAL A 51 -6.17 -3.78 1.21
N VAL A 52 -4.84 -3.74 1.32
CA VAL A 52 -3.98 -4.93 1.34
C VAL A 52 -3.21 -5.01 2.66
N PHE A 53 -2.86 -6.22 3.05
CA PHE A 53 -1.98 -6.45 4.19
C PHE A 53 -0.54 -6.61 3.68
N ASP A 54 0.33 -5.64 3.99
CA ASP A 54 1.74 -5.61 3.62
C ASP A 54 2.61 -5.26 4.83
N LEU A 55 3.40 -6.23 5.30
CA LEU A 55 4.31 -6.03 6.44
C LEU A 55 5.59 -5.26 6.08
N GLY A 56 5.75 -4.86 4.81
CA GLY A 56 7.00 -4.32 4.29
C GLY A 56 8.05 -5.43 4.24
N ASP A 57 8.34 -5.91 3.04
CA ASP A 57 9.31 -6.99 2.86
C ASP A 57 10.69 -6.66 3.45
N ARG A 58 11.33 -7.65 4.09
CA ARG A 58 12.67 -7.49 4.69
C ARG A 58 13.80 -7.51 3.66
N LYS A 59 13.52 -7.60 2.35
CA LYS A 59 14.49 -7.80 1.27
C LYS A 59 14.09 -7.00 0.01
N THR A 60 14.53 -5.75 -0.04
CA THR A 60 15.30 -5.36 -1.23
C THR A 60 16.75 -5.74 -0.93
N ASN A 61 17.10 -6.98 -1.26
CA ASN A 61 18.49 -7.23 -1.62
C ASN A 61 18.67 -6.50 -2.95
N PRO A 62 19.56 -5.50 -3.08
CA PRO A 62 19.86 -4.96 -4.40
C PRO A 62 20.44 -6.13 -5.22
N VAL A 63 19.67 -6.61 -6.19
CA VAL A 63 20.21 -7.37 -7.32
C VAL A 63 20.96 -6.39 -8.21
N VAL A 64 22.08 -5.87 -7.72
CA VAL A 64 23.14 -5.20 -8.50
C VAL A 64 24.45 -5.31 -7.71
N ALA A 65 25.04 -6.50 -7.71
CA ALA A 65 26.49 -6.62 -7.76
C ALA A 65 26.80 -7.10 -9.18
N GLY A 66 26.88 -6.14 -10.10
CA GLY A 66 27.72 -6.30 -11.27
C GLY A 66 29.08 -5.74 -10.89
N ASP A 67 30.03 -6.64 -10.65
CA ASP A 67 31.43 -6.54 -11.07
C ASP A 67 32.00 -7.97 -11.13
#